data_AF-A0A9J7M3W1-F1
#
_entry.id   AF-A0A9J7M3W1-F1
#
_cell.length_a   1.000
_cell.length_b   1.000
_cell.length_c   1.000
_cell.angle_alpha   90.00
_cell.angle_beta   90.00
_cell.angle_gamma   90.00
#
_symmetry.space_group_name_H-M   'P 1'
#
loop_
_entity.id
_entity.type
_entity.pdbx_description
1 polymer ?
#
loop_
_entity_poly.entity_id
_entity_poly.type
_entity_poly.pdbx_seq_one_letter_code
_entity_poly.pdbx_strand_id
1 'polypeptide(L)'
;MSLPGSLPKMAERQQNGEERDEGFEILDLAEARRRGWLKDMFPKDLSAKSVGTQIAVGGVSGWCAGYLFSKVGKLAATAVGGGFLLLQIANHAGYVKINWKRVEKDMEKYKKEIGKQAEKAYPDVAQILQQAKTFMQENMVVAGGFAGGFLIGLAS
;
A
#
# COMPACT_ATOMS: atom_id res chain seq x y z
N MET A 1 36.31 -30.10 60.66
CA MET A 1 35.93 -31.05 59.58
C MET A 1 36.15 -30.34 58.25
N SER A 2 37.11 -30.83 57.47
CA SER A 2 37.47 -30.60 56.04
C SER A 2 37.64 -29.19 55.44
N LEU A 3 38.88 -28.92 54.97
CA LEU A 3 39.22 -28.19 53.72
C LEU A 3 39.20 -29.22 52.53
N PRO A 4 39.50 -28.93 51.23
CA PRO A 4 39.79 -27.69 50.48
C PRO A 4 39.05 -27.62 49.09
N GLY A 5 39.40 -26.66 48.20
CA GLY A 5 39.50 -26.96 46.74
C GLY A 5 38.68 -26.15 45.72
N SER A 6 39.33 -25.11 45.17
CA SER A 6 39.47 -24.77 43.73
C SER A 6 38.48 -25.27 42.63
N LEU A 7 37.94 -24.30 41.85
CA LEU A 7 37.60 -24.21 40.38
C LEU A 7 36.98 -25.45 39.65
N PRO A 8 36.10 -25.31 38.62
CA PRO A 8 36.34 -24.46 37.44
C PRO A 8 35.11 -23.92 36.65
N LYS A 9 35.45 -23.03 35.71
CA LYS A 9 34.79 -22.66 34.45
C LYS A 9 34.30 -23.90 33.66
N MET A 10 33.01 -24.01 33.33
CA MET A 10 32.41 -24.91 32.31
C MET A 10 30.98 -24.38 32.05
N ALA A 11 30.37 -24.33 30.88
CA ALA A 11 30.76 -24.58 29.51
C ALA A 11 29.63 -23.97 28.66
N GLU A 12 30.04 -23.37 27.55
CA GLU A 12 29.24 -23.05 26.38
C GLU A 12 28.39 -24.27 25.96
N ARG A 13 27.06 -24.12 25.87
CA ARG A 13 26.22 -25.04 25.09
C ARG A 13 24.90 -24.38 24.68
N GLN A 14 24.87 -24.00 23.41
CA GLN A 14 23.71 -24.07 22.52
C GLN A 14 22.41 -23.39 23.01
N GLN A 15 22.31 -22.07 22.82
CA GLN A 15 21.05 -21.48 22.39
C GLN A 15 21.10 -21.32 20.88
N ASN A 16 20.83 -22.42 20.19
CA ASN A 16 20.46 -22.42 18.78
C ASN A 16 19.46 -23.56 18.63
N GLY A 17 18.17 -23.26 18.83
CA GLY A 17 17.14 -24.31 18.85
C GLY A 17 15.69 -23.91 19.09
N GLU A 18 15.38 -22.68 19.52
CA GLU A 18 13.99 -22.33 19.93
C GLU A 18 13.31 -21.22 19.11
N GLU A 19 13.85 -20.82 17.94
CA GLU A 19 13.22 -19.77 17.10
C GLU A 19 12.14 -20.28 16.12
N ARG A 20 11.77 -21.57 16.17
CA ARG A 20 10.78 -22.15 15.23
C ARG A 20 9.42 -22.50 15.84
N ASP A 21 9.31 -22.55 17.16
CA ASP A 21 8.03 -22.83 17.84
C ASP A 21 7.31 -21.55 18.29
N GLU A 22 8.05 -20.47 18.61
CA GLU A 22 7.41 -19.19 18.96
C GLU A 22 6.70 -18.53 17.78
N GLY A 23 7.17 -18.73 16.54
CA GLY A 23 6.48 -18.20 15.36
C GLY A 23 5.08 -18.79 15.19
N PHE A 24 4.93 -20.08 15.48
CA PHE A 24 3.63 -20.77 15.44
C PHE A 24 2.73 -20.32 16.59
N GLU A 25 3.26 -20.20 17.81
CA GLU A 25 2.48 -19.73 18.96
C GLU A 25 2.10 -18.25 18.85
N ILE A 26 2.96 -17.38 18.34
CA ILE A 26 2.68 -15.95 18.15
C ILE A 26 1.69 -15.76 16.99
N LEU A 27 1.76 -16.57 15.94
CA LEU A 27 0.75 -16.58 14.88
C LEU A 27 -0.60 -17.06 15.42
N ASP A 28 -0.62 -18.11 16.25
CA ASP A 28 -1.86 -18.65 16.83
C ASP A 28 -2.41 -17.75 17.95
N LEU A 29 -1.57 -17.04 18.72
CA LEU A 29 -1.98 -16.00 19.68
C LEU A 29 -2.46 -14.74 18.95
N ALA A 30 -1.77 -14.32 17.89
CA ALA A 30 -2.18 -13.21 17.05
C ALA A 30 -3.48 -13.55 16.33
N GLU A 31 -3.65 -14.79 15.88
CA GLU A 31 -4.87 -15.29 15.26
C GLU A 31 -6.00 -15.47 16.27
N ALA A 32 -5.72 -15.94 17.48
CA ALA A 32 -6.67 -16.03 18.59
C ALA A 32 -7.12 -14.63 19.06
N ARG A 33 -6.18 -13.67 19.16
CA ARG A 33 -6.48 -12.27 19.46
C ARG A 33 -7.23 -11.60 18.31
N ARG A 34 -6.87 -11.90 17.06
CA ARG A 34 -7.57 -11.44 15.85
C ARG A 34 -8.98 -12.01 15.78
N ARG A 35 -9.19 -13.28 16.11
CA ARG A 35 -10.52 -13.91 16.20
C ARG A 35 -11.35 -13.31 17.33
N GLY A 36 -10.75 -12.98 18.47
CA GLY A 36 -11.42 -12.28 19.58
C GLY A 36 -11.90 -10.89 19.19
N TRP A 37 -11.00 -10.06 18.67
CA TRP A 37 -11.31 -8.73 18.14
C TRP A 37 -12.31 -8.79 16.97
N LEU A 38 -12.18 -9.74 16.04
CA LEU A 38 -13.13 -9.93 14.95
C LEU A 38 -14.50 -10.37 15.48
N LYS A 39 -14.58 -11.21 16.51
CA LYS A 39 -15.86 -11.63 17.10
C LYS A 39 -16.56 -10.49 17.84
N ASP A 40 -15.80 -9.57 18.43
CA ASP A 40 -16.32 -8.34 19.05
C ASP A 40 -16.66 -7.24 18.01
N MET A 41 -16.03 -7.27 16.82
CA MET A 41 -16.42 -6.42 15.67
C MET A 41 -17.55 -7.00 14.82
N PHE A 42 -17.75 -8.31 14.87
CA PHE A 42 -18.81 -9.06 14.18
C PHE A 42 -19.76 -9.74 15.19
N PRO A 43 -20.36 -9.02 16.16
CA PRO A 43 -21.52 -9.53 16.87
C PRO A 43 -22.66 -9.69 15.85
N LYS A 44 -23.59 -10.60 16.15
CA LYS A 44 -24.62 -11.20 15.27
C LYS A 44 -25.66 -10.24 14.68
N ASP A 45 -25.35 -8.95 14.57
CA ASP A 45 -26.13 -7.88 13.95
C ASP A 45 -25.36 -7.20 12.81
N LEU A 46 -24.83 -7.98 11.88
CA LEU A 46 -24.35 -7.45 10.58
C LEU A 46 -25.51 -7.00 9.66
N SER A 47 -26.76 -7.11 10.14
CA SER A 47 -27.98 -6.65 9.47
C SER A 47 -28.33 -5.19 9.79
N ALA A 48 -27.58 -4.51 10.68
CA ALA A 48 -27.76 -3.09 11.02
C ALA A 48 -26.43 -2.34 10.91
N LYS A 49 -25.97 -2.09 9.68
CA LYS A 49 -24.64 -1.53 9.36
C LYS A 49 -24.50 -0.07 9.84
N SER A 50 -24.13 0.15 11.10
CA SER A 50 -23.91 1.47 11.70
C SER A 50 -22.95 2.33 10.86
N VAL A 51 -23.36 3.57 10.61
CA VAL A 51 -22.65 4.59 9.83
C VAL A 51 -21.21 4.80 10.34
N GLY A 52 -20.96 4.64 11.64
CA GLY A 52 -19.63 4.79 12.23
C GLY A 52 -18.62 3.71 11.78
N THR A 53 -19.04 2.44 11.74
CA THR A 53 -18.17 1.33 11.28
C THR A 53 -17.85 1.47 9.79
N GLN A 54 -18.79 1.99 9.01
CA GLN A 54 -18.62 2.32 7.60
C GLN A 54 -17.57 3.43 7.36
N ILE A 55 -17.59 4.50 8.16
CA ILE A 55 -16.56 5.55 8.14
C ILE A 55 -15.21 4.97 8.55
N ALA A 56 -15.16 4.14 9.60
CA ALA A 56 -13.91 3.57 10.09
C ALA A 56 -13.24 2.69 9.04
N VAL A 57 -14.00 1.81 8.37
CA VAL A 57 -13.50 0.95 7.29
C VAL A 57 -13.04 1.81 6.10
N GLY A 58 -13.83 2.82 5.73
CA GLY A 58 -13.45 3.80 4.70
C GLY A 58 -12.15 4.51 5.06
N GLY A 59 -12.07 5.09 6.25
CA GLY A 59 -10.94 5.90 6.71
C GLY A 59 -9.64 5.13 6.88
N VAL A 60 -9.68 3.91 7.44
CA VAL A 60 -8.47 3.09 7.58
C VAL A 60 -7.96 2.65 6.20
N SER A 61 -8.85 2.23 5.30
CA SER A 61 -8.46 1.84 3.93
C SER A 61 -7.96 3.05 3.12
N GLY A 62 -8.60 4.21 3.29
CA GLY A 62 -8.15 5.49 2.73
C GLY A 62 -6.77 5.86 3.22
N TRP A 63 -6.53 5.83 4.53
CA TRP A 63 -5.23 6.14 5.14
C TRP A 63 -4.10 5.28 4.59
N CYS A 64 -4.30 3.96 4.52
CA CYS A 64 -3.33 3.04 3.91
C CYS A 64 -3.05 3.37 2.44
N ALA A 65 -4.09 3.64 1.64
CA ALA A 65 -3.94 4.01 0.24
C ALA A 65 -3.21 5.36 0.08
N GLY A 66 -3.52 6.34 0.93
CA GLY A 66 -2.90 7.66 0.95
C GLY A 66 -1.41 7.60 1.31
N TYR A 67 -1.05 6.82 2.33
CA TYR A 67 0.34 6.64 2.74
C TYR A 67 1.17 5.98 1.63
N LEU A 68 0.63 4.96 0.96
CA LEU A 68 1.29 4.32 -0.17
C LEU A 68 1.45 5.31 -1.35
N PHE A 69 0.40 6.09 -1.64
CA PHE A 69 0.44 7.11 -2.69
C PHE A 69 1.46 8.22 -2.38
N SER A 70 1.64 8.62 -1.12
CA SER A 70 2.70 9.57 -0.74
C SER A 70 4.10 9.07 -1.06
N LYS A 71 4.37 7.77 -0.83
CA LYS A 71 5.68 7.18 -1.09
C LYS A 71 5.96 7.10 -2.59
N VAL A 72 5.00 6.59 -3.37
CA VAL A 72 5.14 6.47 -4.83
C VAL A 72 5.06 7.83 -5.51
N GLY A 73 4.22 8.73 -5.02
CA GLY A 73 4.03 10.09 -5.54
C GLY A 73 5.26 10.96 -5.37
N LYS A 74 5.94 10.91 -4.21
CA LYS A 74 7.22 11.60 -4.00
C LYS A 74 8.31 11.07 -4.94
N LEU A 75 8.37 9.75 -5.14
CA LEU A 75 9.32 9.13 -6.08
C LEU A 75 9.01 9.52 -7.53
N ALA A 76 7.74 9.47 -7.94
CA ALA A 76 7.29 9.85 -9.27
C ALA A 76 7.56 11.34 -9.54
N ALA A 77 7.23 12.22 -8.60
CA ALA A 77 7.50 13.66 -8.72
C ALA A 77 9.01 13.94 -8.83
N THR A 78 9.84 13.22 -8.08
CA THR A 78 11.31 13.35 -8.16
C THR A 78 11.84 12.82 -9.49
N ALA A 79 11.33 11.70 -9.99
CA ALA A 79 11.74 11.15 -11.28
C ALA A 79 11.34 12.07 -12.45
N VAL A 80 10.12 12.61 -12.42
CA VAL A 80 9.62 13.55 -13.44
C VAL A 80 10.36 14.89 -13.34
N GLY A 81 10.49 15.47 -12.15
CA GLY A 81 11.18 16.74 -11.93
C GLY A 81 12.68 16.67 -12.19
N GLY A 82 13.35 15.61 -11.72
CA GLY A 82 14.76 15.35 -11.96
C GLY A 82 15.06 15.04 -13.43
N GLY A 83 14.21 14.22 -14.07
CA GLY A 83 14.29 13.97 -15.51
C GLY A 83 14.08 15.24 -16.33
N PHE A 84 13.14 16.09 -15.94
CA PHE A 84 12.89 17.38 -16.59
C PHE A 84 14.06 18.36 -16.43
N LEU A 85 14.66 18.44 -15.25
CA LEU A 85 15.83 19.27 -15.00
C LEU A 85 17.04 18.81 -15.82
N LEU A 86 17.32 17.50 -15.85
CA LEU A 86 18.38 16.93 -16.68
C LEU A 86 18.12 17.19 -18.17
N LEU A 87 16.86 17.12 -18.61
CA LEU A 87 16.47 17.43 -19.99
C LEU A 87 16.73 18.90 -20.34
N GLN A 88 16.45 19.84 -19.43
CA GLN A 88 16.78 21.24 -19.64
C GLN A 88 18.30 21.47 -19.78
N ILE A 89 19.11 20.85 -18.91
CA ILE A 89 20.57 20.95 -18.97
C ILE A 89 21.11 20.32 -20.26
N ALA A 90 20.60 19.15 -20.65
CA ALA A 90 20.98 18.47 -21.89
C ALA A 90 20.63 19.28 -23.14
N ASN A 91 19.50 20.00 -23.13
CA ASN A 91 19.09 20.87 -24.22
C ASN A 91 19.97 22.13 -24.31
N HIS A 92 20.38 22.69 -23.17
CA HIS A 92 21.21 23.91 -23.11
C HIS A 92 22.72 23.64 -23.37
N ALA A 93 23.19 22.42 -23.13
CA ALA A 93 24.57 21.98 -23.38
C ALA A 93 24.80 21.41 -24.81
N GLY A 94 23.76 21.35 -25.64
CA GLY A 94 23.86 21.03 -27.07
C GLY A 94 24.14 19.57 -27.42
N TYR A 95 24.07 18.62 -26.48
CA TYR A 95 24.52 17.24 -26.71
C TYR A 95 23.44 16.27 -27.24
N VAL A 96 22.15 16.65 -27.24
CA VAL A 96 21.08 15.76 -27.72
C VAL A 96 20.10 16.54 -28.60
N LYS A 97 20.24 16.42 -29.92
CA LYS A 97 19.08 16.53 -30.81
C LYS A 97 18.08 15.48 -30.33
N ILE A 98 17.07 15.88 -29.55
CA ILE A 98 15.95 15.01 -29.20
C ILE A 98 15.36 14.61 -30.55
N ASN A 99 15.65 13.38 -30.98
CA ASN A 99 15.05 12.81 -32.16
C ASN A 99 13.58 12.54 -31.81
N TRP A 100 12.76 13.60 -31.80
CA TRP A 100 11.31 13.55 -31.60
C TRP A 100 10.66 12.53 -32.54
N LYS A 101 11.26 12.28 -33.71
CA LYS A 101 10.88 11.21 -34.63
C LYS A 101 10.97 9.79 -34.07
N ARG A 102 11.88 9.48 -33.14
CA ARG A 102 11.91 8.16 -32.48
C ARG A 102 10.91 8.10 -31.34
N VAL A 103 10.87 9.15 -30.52
CA VAL A 103 9.93 9.26 -29.39
C VAL A 103 8.49 9.20 -29.86
N GLU A 104 8.14 9.91 -30.93
CA GLU A 104 6.80 9.89 -31.54
C GLU A 104 6.48 8.51 -32.10
N LYS A 105 7.42 7.86 -32.78
CA LYS A 105 7.23 6.52 -33.35
C LYS A 105 7.07 5.44 -32.27
N ASP A 106 7.79 5.57 -31.17
CA ASP A 106 7.64 4.70 -30.01
C ASP A 106 6.32 5.01 -29.29
N MET A 107 6.00 6.28 -29.06
CA MET A 107 4.71 6.71 -28.50
C MET A 107 3.53 6.26 -29.35
N GLU A 108 3.59 6.30 -30.67
CA GLU A 108 2.50 5.85 -31.54
C GLU A 108 2.29 4.33 -31.46
N LYS A 109 3.37 3.55 -31.37
CA LYS A 109 3.29 2.10 -31.14
C LYS A 109 2.66 1.80 -29.78
N TYR A 110 3.16 2.43 -28.71
CA TYR A 110 2.62 2.24 -27.36
C TYR A 110 1.18 2.77 -27.24
N LYS A 111 0.86 3.91 -27.84
CA LYS A 111 -0.49 4.49 -27.82
C LYS A 111 -1.48 3.65 -28.63
N LYS A 112 -1.05 2.96 -29.70
CA LYS A 112 -1.90 1.99 -30.41
C LYS A 112 -2.16 0.74 -29.58
N GLU A 113 -1.15 0.22 -28.90
CA GLU A 113 -1.30 -0.98 -28.06
C GLU A 113 -2.11 -0.69 -26.79
N ILE A 114 -1.80 0.41 -26.11
CA ILE A 114 -2.54 0.90 -24.95
C ILE A 114 -3.94 1.34 -25.38
N GLY A 115 -4.10 2.02 -26.52
CA GLY A 115 -5.39 2.44 -27.04
C GLY A 115 -6.32 1.28 -27.32
N LYS A 116 -5.83 0.20 -27.95
CA LYS A 116 -6.63 -1.02 -28.19
C LYS A 116 -7.03 -1.73 -26.89
N GLN A 117 -6.17 -1.72 -25.88
CA GLN A 117 -6.48 -2.30 -24.57
C GLN A 117 -7.43 -1.41 -23.77
N ALA A 118 -7.21 -0.10 -23.81
CA ALA A 118 -8.04 0.90 -23.15
C ALA A 118 -9.43 1.01 -23.78
N GLU A 119 -9.57 0.83 -25.10
CA GLU A 119 -10.85 0.82 -25.80
C GLU A 119 -11.67 -0.44 -25.47
N LYS A 120 -11.00 -1.59 -25.31
CA LYS A 120 -11.62 -2.81 -24.79
C LYS A 120 -12.01 -2.71 -23.31
N ALA A 121 -11.18 -2.05 -22.51
CA ALA A 121 -11.45 -1.80 -21.10
C ALA A 121 -12.39 -0.60 -20.89
N TYR A 122 -12.65 0.20 -21.92
CA TYR A 122 -13.49 1.40 -21.87
C TYR A 122 -14.90 1.13 -21.31
N PRO A 123 -15.62 0.07 -21.73
CA PRO A 123 -16.87 -0.32 -21.08
C PRO A 123 -16.68 -0.66 -19.60
N ASP A 124 -15.62 -1.38 -19.22
CA ASP A 124 -15.34 -1.70 -17.81
C ASP A 124 -15.04 -0.45 -16.98
N VAL A 125 -14.19 0.47 -17.44
CA VAL A 125 -13.94 1.72 -16.69
C VAL A 125 -15.18 2.61 -16.65
N ALA A 126 -15.98 2.67 -17.72
CA ALA A 126 -17.24 3.40 -17.69
C ALA A 126 -18.23 2.78 -16.68
N GLN A 127 -18.31 1.45 -16.61
CA GLN A 127 -19.12 0.74 -15.63
C GLN A 127 -18.61 0.94 -14.21
N ILE A 128 -17.30 0.88 -13.98
CA ILE A 128 -16.67 1.14 -12.68
C ILE A 128 -16.92 2.59 -12.25
N LEU A 129 -16.84 3.56 -13.17
CA LEU A 129 -17.12 4.96 -12.87
C LEU A 129 -18.60 5.18 -12.51
N GLN A 130 -19.51 4.52 -13.21
CA GLN A 130 -20.93 4.57 -12.85
C GLN A 130 -21.19 3.90 -11.51
N GLN A 131 -20.59 2.73 -11.25
CA GLN A 131 -20.68 2.05 -9.96
C GLN A 131 -20.08 2.88 -8.83
N ALA A 132 -18.94 3.52 -9.06
CA ALA A 132 -18.32 4.41 -8.09
C ALA A 132 -19.20 5.63 -7.80
N LYS A 133 -19.85 6.20 -8.83
CA LYS A 133 -20.81 7.29 -8.65
C LYS A 133 -22.03 6.85 -7.83
N THR A 134 -22.61 5.69 -8.15
CA THR A 134 -23.72 5.12 -7.39
C THR A 134 -23.30 4.79 -5.96
N PHE A 135 -22.10 4.24 -5.77
CA PHE A 135 -21.54 3.94 -4.45
C PHE A 135 -21.27 5.21 -3.63
N MET A 136 -20.81 6.29 -4.25
CA MET A 136 -20.67 7.60 -3.59
C MET A 136 -22.03 8.18 -3.19
N GLN A 137 -23.08 7.99 -3.99
CA GLN A 137 -24.42 8.47 -3.68
C GLN A 137 -25.09 7.65 -2.57
N GLU A 138 -24.93 6.33 -2.57
CA GLU A 138 -25.54 5.44 -1.58
C GLU A 138 -24.72 5.31 -0.29
N ASN A 139 -23.39 5.44 -0.38
CA ASN A 139 -22.46 5.24 0.73
C ASN A 139 -21.53 6.45 0.89
N MET A 140 -22.09 7.66 0.76
CA MET A 140 -21.38 8.93 0.91
C MET A 140 -20.55 8.99 2.21
N VAL A 141 -21.00 8.30 3.25
CA VAL A 141 -20.34 8.27 4.55
C VAL A 141 -19.10 7.35 4.56
N VAL A 142 -19.13 6.21 3.86
CA VAL A 142 -17.93 5.39 3.61
C VAL A 142 -16.96 6.13 2.70
N ALA A 143 -17.48 6.72 1.62
CA ALA A 143 -16.67 7.47 0.66
C ALA A 143 -16.03 8.70 1.31
N GLY A 144 -16.75 9.39 2.19
CA GLY A 144 -16.24 10.50 3.00
C GLY A 144 -15.20 10.04 4.02
N GLY A 145 -15.42 8.90 4.69
CA GLY A 145 -14.41 8.27 5.54
C GLY A 145 -13.13 7.94 4.76
N PHE A 146 -13.27 7.30 3.59
CA PHE A 146 -12.16 6.99 2.69
C PHE A 146 -11.42 8.22 2.20
N ALA A 147 -12.13 9.22 1.67
CA ALA A 147 -11.52 10.45 1.22
C ALA A 147 -10.80 11.18 2.36
N GLY A 148 -11.41 11.25 3.54
CA GLY A 148 -10.80 11.79 4.75
C GLY A 148 -9.53 11.03 5.12
N GLY A 149 -9.61 9.72 5.30
CA GLY A 149 -8.45 8.87 5.61
C GLY A 149 -7.35 8.99 4.57
N PHE A 150 -7.71 8.98 3.28
CA PHE A 150 -6.79 9.13 2.16
C PHE A 150 -6.01 10.42 2.21
N LEU A 151 -6.69 11.56 2.42
CA LEU A 151 -6.02 12.86 2.52
C LEU A 151 -5.06 12.92 3.71
N ILE A 152 -5.47 12.43 4.88
CA ILE A 152 -4.59 12.46 6.05
C ILE A 152 -3.40 11.50 5.81
N GLY A 153 -3.60 10.35 5.16
CA GLY A 153 -2.52 9.42 4.79
C GLY A 153 -1.58 9.99 3.72
N LEU A 154 -2.12 10.82 2.81
CA LEU A 154 -1.35 11.58 1.84
C LEU A 154 -0.48 12.66 2.51
N ALA A 155 -0.98 13.26 3.58
CA ALA A 155 -0.23 14.22 4.39
C ALA A 155 0.82 13.58 5.31
N SER A 156 0.79 12.25 5.46
CA SER A 156 1.69 11.48 6.32
C SER A 156 3.04 11.10 5.70
#